data_AF-A0A914D7Q3-F1
#
_entry.id   AF-A0A914D7Q3-F1
#
_cell.length_a   1.000
_cell.length_b   1.000
_cell.length_c   1.000
_cell.angle_alpha   90.00
_cell.angle_beta   90.00
_cell.angle_gamma   90.00
#
_symmetry.space_group_name_H-M   'P 1'
#
loop_
_entity.id
_entity.type
_entity.pdbx_description
1 polymer ?
#
loop_
_entity_poly.entity_id
_entity_poly.type
_entity_poly.pdbx_seq_one_letter_code
_entity_poly.pdbx_strand_id
1 'polypeptide(L)'
;MAIQLANYKDQERIILLRQACENHGIRNRNCMIGKGVDRHLFVLYLFSRGFNISSPFLDYYIAQPWLLSTSQPPNVTKKVDEDTQPERAWIGACFGPVAKRGYGVCYRFLGDHSISAHITSFKSAGNTDADRFRKHLIDSLHQMTRLFEVEGVKY
;
A
#
# COMPACT_ATOMS: atom_id res chain seq x y z
N MET A 1 11.18 -6.25 -4.57
CA MET A 1 12.15 -5.82 -5.59
C MET A 1 13.62 -5.98 -5.16
N ALA A 2 13.99 -5.88 -3.87
CA ALA A 2 15.31 -6.34 -3.37
C ALA A 2 15.28 -7.73 -2.69
N ILE A 3 14.18 -8.06 -2.00
CA ILE A 3 13.98 -9.34 -1.29
C ILE A 3 14.07 -10.56 -2.22
N GLN A 4 13.74 -10.40 -3.50
CA GLN A 4 13.74 -11.47 -4.51
C GLN A 4 15.01 -11.52 -5.36
N LEU A 5 15.96 -10.59 -5.18
CA LEU A 5 17.21 -10.61 -5.93
C LEU A 5 18.20 -11.55 -5.23
N ALA A 6 18.59 -12.62 -5.93
CA ALA A 6 19.51 -13.66 -5.45
C ALA A 6 20.91 -13.15 -5.08
N ASN A 7 21.23 -11.90 -5.40
CA ASN A 7 22.58 -11.33 -5.28
C ASN A 7 22.86 -10.64 -3.93
N TYR A 8 21.89 -10.54 -3.03
CA TYR A 8 22.07 -9.89 -1.72
C TYR A 8 22.11 -10.92 -0.59
N LYS A 9 23.01 -10.73 0.36
CA LYS A 9 23.02 -11.44 1.65
C LYS A 9 21.81 -11.01 2.48
N ASP A 10 21.36 -11.87 3.39
CA ASP A 10 20.18 -11.57 4.21
C ASP A 10 20.33 -10.29 5.05
N GLN A 11 21.54 -10.00 5.55
CA GLN A 11 21.81 -8.74 6.26
C GLN A 11 21.58 -7.51 5.39
N GLU A 12 21.98 -7.55 4.12
CA GLU A 12 21.78 -6.44 3.18
C GLU A 12 20.29 -6.27 2.85
N ARG A 13 19.55 -7.38 2.71
CA ARG A 13 18.10 -7.38 2.50
C ARG A 13 17.37 -6.76 3.70
N ILE A 14 17.78 -7.06 4.92
CA ILE A 14 17.22 -6.48 6.15
C ILE A 14 17.46 -4.97 6.19
N ILE A 15 18.68 -4.51 5.90
CA ILE A 15 19.01 -3.08 5.85
C ILE A 15 18.12 -2.36 4.84
N LEU A 16 18.02 -2.88 3.63
CA LEU A 16 17.18 -2.30 2.57
C LEU A 16 15.70 -2.30 2.95
N LEU A 17 15.21 -3.36 3.61
CA LEU A 17 13.84 -3.44 4.07
C LEU A 17 13.54 -2.40 5.16
N ARG A 18 14.43 -2.25 6.15
CA ARG A 18 14.31 -1.22 7.20
C ARG A 18 14.29 0.17 6.60
N GLN A 19 15.21 0.47 5.67
CA GLN A 19 15.24 1.75 4.96
C GLN A 19 13.96 2.01 4.16
N ALA A 20 13.42 1.00 3.48
CA ALA A 20 12.16 1.13 2.75
C ALA A 20 10.98 1.47 3.67
N CYS A 21 10.88 0.78 4.81
CA CYS A 21 9.85 1.03 5.82
C CYS A 21 9.98 2.43 6.46
N GLU A 22 11.19 2.84 6.81
CA GLU A 22 11.47 4.16 7.38
C GLU A 22 11.08 5.28 6.40
N ASN A 23 11.54 5.17 5.15
CA ASN A 23 11.21 6.12 4.09
C ASN A 23 9.70 6.20 3.83
N HIS A 24 9.01 5.05 3.83
CA HIS A 24 7.55 5.03 3.71
C HIS A 24 6.87 5.75 4.87
N GLY A 25 7.31 5.50 6.11
CA GLY A 25 6.79 6.17 7.32
C GLY A 25 7.01 7.68 7.32
N ILE A 26 8.21 8.14 6.92
CA ILE A 26 8.54 9.56 6.76
C ILE A 26 7.65 10.20 5.70
N ARG A 27 7.52 9.57 4.52
CA ARG A 27 6.68 10.07 3.43
C ARG A 27 5.21 10.19 3.86
N ASN A 28 4.68 9.18 4.55
CA ASN A 28 3.31 9.21 5.07
C ASN A 28 3.10 10.40 6.03
N ARG A 29 3.99 10.58 7.02
CA ARG A 29 3.91 11.73 7.94
C ARG A 29 3.97 13.07 7.23
N ASN A 30 4.85 13.21 6.23
CA ASN A 30 4.94 14.41 5.41
C ASN A 30 3.63 14.69 4.65
N CYS A 31 3.03 13.67 4.03
CA CYS A 31 1.73 13.82 3.36
C CYS A 31 0.63 14.26 4.33
N MET A 32 0.60 13.74 5.56
CA MET A 32 -0.39 14.09 6.59
C MET A 32 -0.31 15.55 7.04
N ILE A 33 0.85 16.20 6.91
CA ILE A 33 1.04 17.62 7.23
C ILE A 33 1.07 18.51 5.98
N GLY A 34 0.50 18.05 4.87
CA GLY A 34 0.35 18.85 3.64
C GLY A 34 1.61 18.98 2.78
N LYS A 35 2.64 18.16 3.01
CA LYS A 35 3.86 18.14 2.17
C LYS A 35 3.77 17.12 1.01
N GLY A 36 2.59 16.59 0.73
CA GLY A 36 2.34 15.76 -0.45
C GLY A 36 2.26 16.61 -1.72
N VAL A 37 2.45 16.00 -2.90
CA VAL A 37 2.50 16.73 -4.18
C VAL A 37 1.24 16.57 -5.01
N ASP A 38 0.51 15.46 -4.88
CA ASP A 38 -0.55 15.09 -5.83
C ASP A 38 -1.68 16.12 -5.88
N ARG A 39 -2.11 16.64 -4.73
CA ARG A 39 -3.14 17.68 -4.67
C ARG A 39 -2.64 19.03 -5.16
N HIS A 40 -1.35 19.35 -4.96
CA HIS A 40 -0.75 20.57 -5.49
C HIS A 40 -0.68 20.53 -7.02
N LEU A 41 -0.21 19.41 -7.58
CA LEU A 41 -0.14 19.19 -9.03
C LEU A 41 -1.54 19.17 -9.67
N PHE A 42 -2.54 18.59 -8.99
CA PHE A 42 -3.92 18.64 -9.44
C PHE A 42 -4.47 20.07 -9.54
N VAL A 43 -4.21 20.91 -8.52
CA VAL A 43 -4.63 22.32 -8.54
C VAL A 43 -3.92 23.11 -9.65
N LEU A 44 -2.62 22.89 -9.84
CA LEU A 44 -1.86 23.50 -10.93
C LEU A 44 -2.42 23.09 -12.30
N TYR A 45 -2.80 21.82 -12.46
CA TYR A 45 -3.48 21.35 -13.66
C TYR A 45 -4.81 22.10 -13.87
N LEU A 46 -5.67 22.21 -12.86
CA LEU A 46 -6.92 22.95 -12.96
C LEU A 46 -6.72 24.42 -13.38
N PHE A 47 -5.73 25.09 -12.80
CA PHE A 47 -5.38 26.46 -13.21
C PHE A 47 -4.87 26.52 -14.65
N SER A 48 -4.02 25.58 -15.06
CA SER A 48 -3.53 25.54 -16.45
C SER A 48 -4.69 25.41 -17.45
N ARG A 49 -5.70 24.59 -17.13
CA ARG A 49 -6.93 24.47 -17.94
C ARG A 49 -7.76 25.75 -17.91
N GLY A 50 -7.95 26.36 -16.74
CA GLY A 50 -8.74 27.58 -16.57
C GLY A 50 -8.14 28.81 -17.27
N PHE A 51 -6.81 28.91 -17.34
CA PHE A 51 -6.11 29.99 -18.02
C PHE A 51 -5.71 29.65 -19.46
N ASN A 52 -6.13 28.51 -20.00
CA ASN A 52 -5.74 28.02 -21.34
C ASN A 52 -4.22 27.93 -21.55
N ILE A 53 -3.48 27.59 -20.49
CA ILE A 53 -2.04 27.34 -20.52
C ILE A 53 -1.81 25.84 -20.73
N SER A 54 -1.07 25.48 -21.78
CA SER A 54 -0.67 24.10 -22.01
C SER A 54 0.56 23.76 -21.16
N SER A 55 0.53 22.59 -20.51
CA SER A 55 1.69 22.07 -19.78
C SER A 55 1.85 20.58 -20.05
N PRO A 56 2.81 20.19 -20.91
CA PRO A 56 3.06 18.79 -21.24
C PRO A 56 3.32 17.93 -19.99
N PHE A 57 3.95 18.51 -18.97
CA PHE A 57 4.19 17.84 -17.70
C PHE A 57 2.89 17.54 -16.94
N LEU A 58 2.01 18.53 -16.79
CA LEU A 58 0.75 18.35 -16.05
C LEU A 58 -0.22 17.43 -16.80
N ASP A 59 -0.26 17.54 -18.12
CA ASP A 59 -1.06 16.66 -18.99
C ASP A 59 -0.59 15.21 -18.87
N TYR A 60 0.74 14.98 -18.90
CA TYR A 60 1.32 13.66 -18.68
C TYR A 60 0.99 13.12 -17.28
N TYR A 61 1.20 13.94 -16.25
CA TYR A 61 1.04 13.52 -14.85
C TYR A 61 -0.41 13.10 -14.54
N ILE A 62 -1.40 13.91 -14.92
CA ILE A 62 -2.82 13.61 -14.68
C ILE A 62 -3.31 12.39 -15.46
N ALA A 63 -2.70 12.08 -16.61
CA ALA A 63 -3.05 10.90 -17.40
C ALA A 63 -2.54 9.57 -16.81
N GLN A 64 -1.65 9.60 -15.80
CA GLN A 64 -1.06 8.37 -15.27
C GLN A 64 -2.09 7.53 -14.50
N PRO A 65 -2.21 6.22 -14.79
CA PRO A 65 -3.14 5.35 -14.09
C PRO A 65 -2.59 4.91 -12.74
N TRP A 66 -3.45 4.94 -11.71
CA TRP A 66 -3.15 4.35 -10.41
C TRP A 66 -3.44 2.83 -10.45
N LEU A 67 -2.45 2.04 -10.87
CA LEU A 67 -2.60 0.58 -11.04
C LEU A 67 -2.70 -0.18 -9.72
N LEU A 68 -2.29 0.42 -8.61
CA LEU A 68 -2.48 -0.12 -7.27
C LEU A 68 -3.01 1.00 -6.38
N SER A 69 -4.29 0.92 -6.03
CA SER A 69 -4.91 1.85 -5.08
C SER A 69 -5.07 1.15 -3.75
N THR A 70 -4.49 1.71 -2.69
CA THR A 70 -4.52 1.11 -1.36
C THR A 70 -5.14 2.04 -0.33
N SER A 71 -5.74 1.47 0.72
CA SER A 71 -6.12 2.22 1.92
C SER A 71 -6.04 1.37 3.17
N GLN A 72 -5.81 2.04 4.29
CA GLN A 72 -5.89 1.47 5.63
C GLN A 72 -6.91 2.28 6.43
N PRO A 73 -8.11 1.74 6.72
CA PRO A 73 -9.07 2.43 7.55
C PRO A 73 -8.53 2.53 8.99
N PRO A 74 -8.78 3.66 9.69
CA PRO A 74 -8.37 3.81 11.07
C PRO A 74 -9.17 2.86 11.98
N ASN A 75 -8.68 2.67 13.20
CA ASN A 75 -9.45 2.02 14.25
C ASN A 75 -10.61 2.94 14.64
N VAL A 76 -11.83 2.57 14.23
CA VAL A 76 -13.02 3.43 14.30
C VAL A 76 -13.46 3.73 15.74
N THR A 77 -13.15 2.85 16.70
CA THR A 77 -13.35 3.09 18.13
C THR A 77 -12.30 2.33 18.95
N LYS A 78 -11.89 2.86 20.10
CA LYS A 78 -11.10 2.10 21.10
C LYS A 78 -11.99 1.29 22.05
N LYS A 79 -13.23 0.98 21.65
CA LYS A 79 -14.24 0.34 22.51
C LYS A 79 -14.10 -1.18 22.56
N VAL A 80 -13.45 -1.77 21.56
CA VAL A 80 -13.21 -3.21 21.47
C VAL A 80 -11.71 -3.41 21.55
N ASP A 81 -11.29 -4.27 22.47
CA ASP A 81 -9.97 -4.86 22.48
C ASP A 81 -10.01 -6.08 21.54
N GLU A 82 -9.31 -5.97 20.42
CA GLU A 82 -9.39 -6.92 19.31
C GLU A 82 -8.55 -8.17 19.54
N ASP A 83 -7.66 -8.16 20.55
CA ASP A 83 -6.89 -9.33 20.98
C ASP A 83 -7.72 -10.21 21.92
N THR A 84 -8.52 -9.59 22.80
CA THR A 84 -9.38 -10.33 23.73
C THR A 84 -10.76 -10.68 23.16
N GLN A 85 -11.26 -9.91 22.20
CA GLN A 85 -12.58 -10.11 21.56
C GLN A 85 -12.46 -10.07 20.02
N PRO A 86 -11.72 -11.01 19.40
CA PRO A 86 -11.48 -11.01 17.96
C PRO A 86 -12.75 -11.13 17.12
N GLU A 87 -13.80 -11.77 17.64
CA GLU A 87 -15.11 -11.91 16.98
C GLU A 87 -15.87 -10.59 16.84
N ARG A 88 -15.52 -9.58 17.64
CA ARG A 88 -16.10 -8.23 17.57
C ARG A 88 -15.28 -7.28 16.72
N ALA A 89 -14.11 -7.72 16.25
CA ALA A 89 -13.26 -6.93 15.39
C ALA A 89 -13.92 -6.75 14.01
N TRP A 90 -13.90 -5.52 13.51
CA TRP A 90 -14.37 -5.24 12.16
C TRP A 90 -13.23 -5.50 11.16
N ILE A 91 -13.53 -6.24 10.09
CA ILE A 91 -12.52 -6.80 9.18
C ILE A 91 -12.03 -5.83 8.08
N GLY A 92 -12.41 -4.55 8.14
CA GLY A 92 -12.00 -3.58 7.13
C GLY A 92 -13.00 -3.37 5.99
N ALA A 93 -12.77 -2.31 5.20
CA ALA A 93 -13.60 -1.92 4.07
C ALA A 93 -13.15 -2.63 2.78
N CYS A 94 -13.88 -2.42 1.69
CA CYS A 94 -13.46 -2.86 0.35
C CYS A 94 -13.85 -1.80 -0.69
N PHE A 95 -13.08 -1.71 -1.76
CA PHE A 95 -13.36 -0.85 -2.92
C PHE A 95 -12.79 -1.49 -4.19
N GLY A 96 -13.37 -1.14 -5.35
CA GLY A 96 -12.91 -1.62 -6.66
C GLY A 96 -11.64 -0.90 -7.15
N PRO A 97 -10.95 -1.43 -8.17
CA PRO A 97 -9.79 -0.75 -8.75
C PRO A 97 -10.18 0.59 -9.40
N VAL A 98 -9.32 1.59 -9.24
CA VAL A 98 -9.50 2.92 -9.88
C VAL A 98 -8.99 2.97 -11.32
N ALA A 99 -8.29 1.92 -11.76
CA ALA A 99 -7.81 1.74 -13.13
C ALA A 99 -8.28 0.37 -13.66
N LYS A 100 -8.71 0.32 -14.93
CA LYS A 100 -9.21 -0.92 -15.58
C LYS A 100 -8.23 -2.10 -15.46
N ARG A 101 -6.93 -1.81 -15.46
CA ARG A 101 -5.83 -2.79 -15.42
C ARG A 101 -5.15 -2.86 -14.06
N GLY A 102 -5.78 -2.35 -13.00
CA GLY A 102 -5.21 -2.23 -11.67
C GLY A 102 -5.90 -3.08 -10.60
N TYR A 103 -5.50 -2.84 -9.36
CA TYR A 103 -6.01 -3.45 -8.14
C TYR A 103 -6.53 -2.40 -7.16
N GLY A 104 -7.56 -2.75 -6.41
CA GLY A 104 -7.95 -2.07 -5.17
C GLY A 104 -7.58 -2.95 -3.98
N VAL A 105 -6.88 -2.41 -2.98
CA VAL A 105 -6.45 -3.16 -1.79
C VAL A 105 -6.75 -2.37 -0.53
N CYS A 106 -7.68 -2.85 0.28
CA CYS A 106 -7.93 -2.32 1.61
C CYS A 106 -7.40 -3.30 2.64
N TYR A 107 -6.63 -2.85 3.63
CA TYR A 107 -6.08 -3.74 4.65
C TYR A 107 -6.14 -3.15 6.05
N ARG A 108 -6.13 -4.01 7.07
CA ARG A 108 -6.20 -3.63 8.47
C ARG A 108 -5.46 -4.64 9.35
N PHE A 109 -4.79 -4.14 10.38
CA PHE A 109 -4.28 -4.96 11.49
C PHE A 109 -5.44 -5.20 12.48
N LEU A 110 -5.72 -6.47 12.76
CA LEU A 110 -6.75 -6.92 13.69
C LEU A 110 -6.02 -7.37 14.97
N GLY A 111 -5.81 -6.44 15.89
CA GLY A 111 -4.91 -6.66 17.03
C GLY A 111 -3.48 -7.07 16.60
N ASP A 112 -2.81 -7.82 17.46
CA ASP A 112 -1.46 -8.37 17.24
C ASP A 112 -1.49 -9.78 16.63
N HIS A 113 -2.67 -10.31 16.29
CA HIS A 113 -2.84 -11.69 15.81
C HIS A 113 -3.03 -11.83 14.30
N SER A 114 -3.63 -10.84 13.62
CA SER A 114 -3.94 -11.01 12.20
C SER A 114 -3.98 -9.72 11.37
N ILE A 115 -3.86 -9.90 10.06
CA ILE A 115 -4.01 -8.85 9.05
C ILE A 115 -5.17 -9.25 8.15
N SER A 116 -6.20 -8.40 8.06
CA SER A 116 -7.26 -8.54 7.08
C SER A 116 -6.92 -7.74 5.83
N ALA A 117 -7.14 -8.31 4.65
CA ALA A 117 -6.95 -7.62 3.38
C ALA A 117 -8.06 -7.99 2.36
N HIS A 118 -8.73 -6.97 1.83
CA HIS A 118 -9.68 -7.08 0.73
C HIS A 118 -9.00 -6.65 -0.57
N ILE A 119 -8.86 -7.58 -1.50
CA ILE A 119 -8.17 -7.37 -2.78
C ILE A 119 -9.18 -7.51 -3.92
N THR A 120 -9.28 -6.47 -4.75
CA THR A 120 -10.19 -6.43 -5.90
C THR A 120 -9.42 -6.24 -7.20
N SER A 121 -9.96 -6.81 -8.27
CA SER A 121 -9.49 -6.64 -9.65
C SER A 121 -10.66 -6.84 -10.61
N PHE A 122 -10.57 -6.29 -11.83
CA PHE A 122 -11.58 -6.54 -12.86
C PHE A 122 -11.33 -7.86 -13.57
N LYS A 123 -12.32 -8.76 -13.59
CA LYS A 123 -12.24 -10.04 -14.34
C LYS A 123 -11.97 -9.86 -15.83
N SER A 124 -12.35 -8.71 -16.40
CA SER A 124 -12.13 -8.37 -17.81
C SER A 124 -10.68 -8.00 -18.14
N ALA A 125 -9.79 -7.82 -17.15
CA ALA A 125 -8.41 -7.42 -17.36
C ALA A 125 -7.47 -8.62 -17.20
N GLY A 126 -6.99 -9.19 -18.32
CA GLY A 126 -6.11 -10.37 -18.30
C GLY A 126 -4.76 -10.20 -17.60
N ASN A 127 -4.36 -8.96 -17.27
CA ASN A 127 -3.13 -8.69 -16.53
C ASN A 127 -3.31 -8.70 -15.00
N THR A 128 -4.55 -8.74 -14.49
CA THR A 128 -4.84 -8.74 -13.05
C THR A 128 -5.56 -9.99 -12.60
N ASP A 129 -5.27 -10.40 -11.36
CA ASP A 129 -5.89 -11.55 -10.71
C ASP A 129 -5.77 -11.37 -9.19
N ALA A 130 -6.91 -11.19 -8.52
CA ALA A 130 -6.97 -10.93 -7.08
C ALA A 130 -6.49 -12.13 -6.24
N ASP A 131 -6.75 -13.37 -6.68
CA ASP A 131 -6.31 -14.58 -5.99
C ASP A 131 -4.79 -14.76 -6.11
N ARG A 132 -4.23 -14.48 -7.29
CA ARG A 132 -2.78 -14.46 -7.51
C ARG A 132 -2.11 -13.36 -6.70
N PHE A 133 -2.69 -12.15 -6.66
CA PHE A 133 -2.18 -11.07 -5.84
C PHE A 133 -2.19 -11.45 -4.35
N ARG A 134 -3.28 -12.06 -3.85
CA ARG A 134 -3.37 -12.57 -2.47
C ARG A 134 -2.22 -13.53 -2.16
N LYS A 135 -1.95 -14.50 -3.03
CA LYS A 135 -0.84 -15.44 -2.86
C LYS A 135 0.50 -14.70 -2.75
N HIS A 136 0.78 -13.78 -3.69
CA HIS A 136 2.01 -13.00 -3.64
C HIS A 136 2.13 -12.10 -2.40
N LEU A 137 1.02 -11.54 -1.90
CA LEU A 137 1.03 -10.75 -0.68
C LEU A 137 1.42 -11.62 0.52
N ILE A 138 0.78 -12.78 0.69
CA ILE A 138 1.08 -13.75 1.76
C ILE A 138 2.54 -14.21 1.67
N ASP A 139 2.99 -14.61 0.48
CA ASP A 139 4.36 -15.05 0.26
C ASP A 139 5.38 -13.95 0.59
N SER A 140 5.08 -12.70 0.22
CA SER A 140 5.96 -11.56 0.50
C SER A 140 6.06 -11.29 2.01
N LEU A 141 4.95 -11.35 2.74
CA LEU A 141 4.94 -11.19 4.19
C LEU A 141 5.75 -12.30 4.88
N HIS A 142 5.54 -13.56 4.50
CA HIS A 142 6.33 -14.67 5.04
C HIS A 142 7.82 -14.55 4.71
N GLN A 143 8.17 -14.11 3.49
CA GLN A 143 9.56 -13.85 3.13
C GLN A 143 10.18 -12.75 4.00
N MET A 144 9.43 -11.68 4.27
CA MET A 144 9.88 -10.63 5.19
C MET A 144 10.11 -11.19 6.60
N THR A 145 9.17 -11.97 7.14
CA THR A 145 9.30 -12.58 8.48
C THR A 145 10.54 -13.46 8.59
N ARG A 146 10.78 -14.35 7.62
CA ARG A 146 11.94 -15.26 7.61
C ARG A 146 13.27 -14.52 7.67
N LEU A 147 13.37 -13.32 7.07
CA LEU A 147 14.60 -12.53 7.16
C LEU A 147 14.94 -12.13 8.61
N PHE A 148 13.93 -11.87 9.45
CA PHE A 148 14.14 -11.45 10.83
C PHE A 148 14.27 -12.62 11.81
N GLU A 149 13.73 -13.79 11.48
CA GLU A 149 13.97 -15.02 12.26
C GLU A 149 15.46 -15.40 12.26
N VAL A 150 16.18 -15.14 11.17
CA VAL A 150 17.63 -15.41 11.02
C VAL A 150 18.49 -14.47 11.87
N GLU A 151 18.03 -13.24 12.17
CA GLU A 151 18.74 -12.31 13.07
C GLU A 151 18.63 -12.69 14.56
N GLY A 152 17.91 -13.76 14.91
CA GLY A 152 17.73 -14.20 16.30
C GLY A 152 16.86 -13.26 17.14
N VAL A 153 16.15 -12.32 16.50
CA VAL A 153 15.21 -11.40 17.14
C VAL A 153 13.90 -12.15 17.35
N LYS A 154 13.66 -12.61 18.58
CA LYS A 154 12.32 -13.06 19.02
C LYS A 154 11.52 -11.83 19.45
N TYR A 155 10.33 -11.68 18.87
CA TYR A 155 9.32 -10.71 19.32
C TYR A 155 8.58 -11.26 20.54
#